data_AF-A0A212CCU6-F1
#
_entry.id   AF-A0A212CCU6-F1
#
_cell.length_a   1.000
_cell.length_b   1.000
_cell.length_c   1.000
_cell.angle_alpha   90.00
_cell.angle_beta   90.00
_cell.angle_gamma   90.00
#
_symmetry.space_group_name_H-M   'P 1'
#
loop_
_entity.id
_entity.type
_entity.pdbx_description
1 polymer ?
#
loop_
_entity_poly.entity_id
_entity_poly.type
_entity_poly.pdbx_seq_one_letter_code
_entity_poly.pdbx_strand_id
1 'polypeptide(L)'
;MSCFEKEGSWSLSFAGAGFLGLYHVGVVHCLRQRAPRLLRGASRFYGSSSGALVAVSVVSGLSVERVLNSGNVSDCVITGLSPQALVCSVYFPFYCGTIPPTFRGKRYIDGALSNNLPFADSPSAITVSPFHGTVDICPQSCSASIHELNAFNASFQISTENFFLGITSLIPCSPEVMADSCRQGYLDALRFLERRGLTKEPVLWSLVSKEPPAPADGAPGAAHDGGQEAGLSLNWAVPNVLVKDVPDFEQLSPELEAALKKACMRDPGAWASFCRSGPGQALTYLLLPCTLPFEYVYFRSRRLVAWLPDVLADLWWMQGLLRSLALEVYSRTKDQLLGLV
;
A
#
# COMPACT_ATOMS: atom_id res chain seq x y z
N MET A 1 -5.75 -27.90 -7.37
CA MET A 1 -6.30 -26.77 -8.17
C MET A 1 -5.23 -25.70 -8.29
N SER A 2 -4.73 -25.48 -9.50
CA SER A 2 -3.70 -24.47 -9.80
C SER A 2 -4.26 -23.06 -9.58
N CYS A 3 -3.53 -22.25 -8.81
CA CYS A 3 -3.90 -20.87 -8.61
C CYS A 3 -3.56 -20.09 -9.89
N PHE A 4 -4.53 -19.32 -10.42
CA PHE A 4 -4.37 -18.38 -11.54
C PHE A 4 -4.35 -18.94 -12.99
N GLU A 5 -4.87 -20.15 -13.24
CA GLU A 5 -4.94 -20.67 -14.63
C GLU A 5 -6.09 -20.09 -15.47
N LYS A 6 -7.23 -19.80 -14.84
CA LYS A 6 -8.41 -19.29 -15.53
C LYS A 6 -8.55 -17.80 -15.32
N GLU A 7 -8.42 -17.01 -16.40
CA GLU A 7 -8.66 -15.57 -16.34
C GLU A 7 -10.03 -15.28 -15.69
N GLY A 8 -10.04 -14.34 -14.76
CA GLY A 8 -11.19 -13.99 -13.93
C GLY A 8 -11.36 -14.85 -12.68
N SER A 9 -10.49 -15.84 -12.41
CA SER A 9 -10.61 -16.68 -11.20
C SER A 9 -9.98 -16.04 -9.95
N TRP A 10 -9.30 -14.91 -10.09
CA TRP A 10 -8.66 -14.21 -8.96
C TRP A 10 -8.99 -12.72 -8.92
N SER A 11 -8.68 -12.10 -7.79
CA SER A 11 -8.79 -10.66 -7.54
C SER A 11 -7.50 -10.15 -6.90
N LEU A 12 -7.26 -8.84 -6.94
CA LEU A 12 -6.20 -8.19 -6.17
C LEU A 12 -6.81 -7.30 -5.10
N SER A 13 -6.24 -7.30 -3.89
CA SER A 13 -6.65 -6.43 -2.80
C SER A 13 -5.46 -5.67 -2.20
N PHE A 14 -5.57 -4.34 -2.15
CA PHE A 14 -4.53 -3.44 -1.65
C PHE A 14 -4.92 -2.82 -0.31
N ALA A 15 -4.06 -2.99 0.70
CA ALA A 15 -4.27 -2.40 2.02
C ALA A 15 -4.16 -0.86 1.99
N GLY A 16 -4.85 -0.18 2.88
CA GLY A 16 -4.71 1.26 3.13
C GLY A 16 -3.47 1.54 3.96
N ALA A 17 -2.68 2.53 3.55
CA ALA A 17 -1.43 2.86 4.23
C ALA A 17 -1.00 4.33 4.09
N GLY A 18 -1.95 5.22 3.77
CA GLY A 18 -1.67 6.65 3.56
C GLY A 18 -0.47 6.88 2.64
N PHE A 19 0.54 7.60 3.12
CA PHE A 19 1.75 7.91 2.35
C PHE A 19 2.55 6.66 1.92
N LEU A 20 2.52 5.57 2.68
CA LEU A 20 3.17 4.31 2.26
C LEU A 20 2.52 3.65 1.03
N GLY A 21 1.49 4.26 0.43
CA GLY A 21 0.88 3.82 -0.82
C GLY A 21 1.86 3.70 -2.00
N LEU A 22 3.05 4.32 -1.96
CA LEU A 22 4.08 4.12 -2.98
C LEU A 22 4.65 2.69 -3.00
N TYR A 23 4.58 1.96 -1.89
CA TYR A 23 4.87 0.53 -1.87
C TYR A 23 4.04 -0.23 -2.91
N HIS A 24 2.72 0.04 -2.94
CA HIS A 24 1.80 -0.58 -3.90
C HIS A 24 2.13 -0.21 -5.35
N VAL A 25 2.64 1.00 -5.58
CA VAL A 25 3.10 1.43 -6.91
C VAL A 25 4.25 0.55 -7.40
N GLY A 26 5.22 0.26 -6.53
CA GLY A 26 6.31 -0.67 -6.81
C GLY A 26 5.82 -2.09 -7.11
N VAL A 27 4.89 -2.60 -6.29
CA VAL A 27 4.25 -3.91 -6.49
C VAL A 27 3.58 -3.98 -7.86
N VAL A 28 2.71 -3.03 -8.17
CA VAL A 28 1.98 -2.97 -9.45
C VAL A 28 2.94 -2.87 -10.63
N HIS A 29 4.01 -2.07 -10.50
CA HIS A 29 5.01 -1.96 -11.55
C HIS A 29 5.71 -3.29 -11.82
N CYS A 30 6.11 -4.02 -10.77
CA CYS A 30 6.71 -5.36 -10.89
C CYS A 30 5.74 -6.34 -11.56
N LEU A 31 4.49 -6.41 -11.10
CA LEU A 31 3.47 -7.27 -11.68
C LEU A 31 3.23 -6.95 -13.16
N ARG A 32 3.20 -5.67 -13.53
CA ARG A 32 3.02 -5.24 -14.93
C ARG A 32 4.20 -5.64 -15.82
N GLN A 33 5.42 -5.54 -15.30
CA GLN A 33 6.65 -5.84 -16.05
C GLN A 33 6.91 -7.35 -16.17
N ARG A 34 6.69 -8.11 -15.10
CA ARG A 34 7.11 -9.52 -15.01
C ARG A 34 5.96 -10.52 -15.21
N ALA A 35 4.75 -10.17 -14.79
CA ALA A 35 3.58 -11.05 -14.87
C ALA A 35 2.30 -10.28 -15.27
N PRO A 36 2.26 -9.62 -16.45
CA PRO A 36 1.16 -8.75 -16.84
C PRO A 36 -0.20 -9.48 -16.90
N ARG A 37 -0.18 -10.81 -17.08
CA ARG A 37 -1.38 -11.66 -17.03
C ARG A 37 -2.07 -11.60 -15.68
N LEU A 38 -1.36 -11.45 -14.56
CA LEU A 38 -1.98 -11.35 -13.24
C LEU A 38 -2.83 -10.10 -13.08
N LEU A 39 -2.41 -8.98 -13.69
CA LEU A 39 -3.20 -7.74 -13.68
C LEU A 39 -4.35 -7.81 -14.70
N ARG A 40 -4.09 -8.30 -15.92
CA ARG A 40 -5.12 -8.34 -16.98
C ARG A 40 -6.20 -9.41 -16.74
N GLY A 41 -5.82 -10.53 -16.15
CA GLY A 41 -6.71 -11.66 -15.84
C GLY A 41 -7.38 -11.55 -14.48
N ALA A 42 -7.12 -10.50 -13.70
CA ALA A 42 -7.85 -10.29 -12.45
C ALA A 42 -9.31 -9.91 -12.74
N SER A 43 -10.24 -10.57 -12.07
CA SER A 43 -11.67 -10.25 -12.17
C SER A 43 -12.01 -8.90 -11.56
N ARG A 44 -11.39 -8.57 -10.43
CA ARG A 44 -11.68 -7.38 -9.62
C ARG A 44 -10.43 -6.89 -8.91
N PHE A 45 -10.43 -5.59 -8.67
CA PHE A 45 -9.46 -4.88 -7.86
C PHE A 45 -10.17 -4.26 -6.67
N TYR A 46 -9.65 -4.51 -5.49
CA TYR A 46 -10.13 -3.95 -4.23
C TYR A 46 -9.02 -3.11 -3.61
N GLY A 47 -9.43 -2.10 -2.83
CA GLY A 47 -8.48 -1.36 -2.03
C GLY A 47 -9.18 -0.48 -1.03
N SER A 48 -8.43 -0.07 -0.02
CA SER A 48 -8.86 0.88 1.00
C SER A 48 -7.88 2.05 1.04
N SER A 49 -8.35 3.28 1.30
CA SER A 49 -7.51 4.48 1.40
C SER A 49 -6.54 4.61 0.20
N SER A 50 -5.23 4.72 0.44
CA SER A 50 -4.22 4.75 -0.63
C SER A 50 -4.19 3.51 -1.53
N GLY A 51 -4.56 2.34 -1.02
CA GLY A 51 -4.75 1.12 -1.82
C GLY A 51 -5.91 1.24 -2.82
N ALA A 52 -6.98 1.99 -2.49
CA ALA A 52 -8.08 2.24 -3.42
C ALA A 52 -7.63 3.14 -4.59
N LEU A 53 -6.80 4.14 -4.32
CA LEU A 53 -6.21 5.00 -5.36
C LEU A 53 -5.37 4.19 -6.34
N VAL A 54 -4.58 3.24 -5.83
CA VAL A 54 -3.76 2.36 -6.67
C VAL A 54 -4.61 1.35 -7.43
N ALA A 55 -5.61 0.72 -6.80
CA ALA A 55 -6.54 -0.18 -7.48
C ALA A 55 -7.20 0.51 -8.69
N VAL A 56 -7.62 1.77 -8.54
CA VAL A 56 -8.20 2.53 -9.64
C VAL A 56 -7.16 2.89 -10.69
N SER A 57 -5.95 3.28 -10.31
CA SER A 57 -4.92 3.64 -11.29
C SER A 57 -4.59 2.45 -12.20
N VAL A 58 -4.59 1.23 -11.66
CA VAL A 58 -4.47 -0.01 -12.44
C VAL A 58 -5.64 -0.18 -13.41
N VAL A 59 -6.89 -0.08 -12.92
CA VAL A 59 -8.09 -0.25 -13.74
C VAL A 59 -8.20 0.80 -14.84
N SER A 60 -7.82 2.04 -14.55
CA SER A 60 -7.88 3.18 -15.48
C SER A 60 -6.73 3.17 -16.50
N GLY A 61 -5.78 2.24 -16.37
CA GLY A 61 -4.60 2.17 -17.22
C GLY A 61 -3.64 3.35 -17.08
N LEU A 62 -3.76 4.15 -16.00
CA LEU A 62 -2.87 5.28 -15.74
C LEU A 62 -1.43 4.75 -15.59
N SER A 63 -0.48 5.45 -16.21
CA SER A 63 0.93 5.09 -16.10
C SER A 63 1.42 5.37 -14.67
N VAL A 64 2.26 4.47 -14.15
CA VAL A 64 2.96 4.63 -12.86
C VAL A 64 3.68 5.98 -12.79
N GLU A 65 4.19 6.44 -13.94
CA GLU A 65 4.84 7.74 -14.09
C GLU A 65 3.92 8.93 -13.78
N ARG A 66 2.62 8.89 -14.12
CA ARG A 66 1.69 9.98 -13.76
C ARG A 66 1.44 10.03 -12.27
N VAL A 67 1.33 8.87 -11.61
CA VAL A 67 1.13 8.76 -10.17
C VAL A 67 2.36 9.25 -9.40
N LEU A 68 3.57 8.97 -9.91
CA LEU A 68 4.84 9.43 -9.32
C LEU A 68 5.14 10.91 -9.61
N ASN A 69 4.81 11.40 -10.81
CA ASN A 69 5.03 12.79 -11.19
C ASN A 69 3.97 13.74 -10.60
N SER A 70 2.79 13.24 -10.22
CA SER A 70 1.82 14.03 -9.47
C SER A 70 2.28 14.14 -8.02
N GLY A 71 3.11 15.15 -7.72
CA GLY A 71 3.46 15.54 -6.34
C GLY A 71 2.25 15.93 -5.47
N ASN A 72 1.06 16.00 -6.08
CA ASN A 72 -0.23 16.08 -5.44
C ASN A 72 -1.08 14.89 -5.88
N VAL A 73 -1.28 13.91 -4.99
CA VAL A 73 -2.22 12.78 -5.15
C VAL A 73 -3.66 13.26 -5.48
N SER A 74 -3.95 14.54 -5.22
CA SER A 74 -5.21 15.23 -5.47
C SER A 74 -5.62 15.35 -6.94
N ASP A 75 -4.67 15.40 -7.89
CA ASP A 75 -4.97 15.68 -9.31
C ASP A 75 -5.24 14.42 -10.15
N CYS A 76 -5.13 13.23 -9.56
CA CYS A 76 -5.55 12.00 -10.21
C CYS A 76 -7.09 11.87 -10.15
N VAL A 77 -7.79 12.58 -11.03
CA VAL A 77 -9.23 12.36 -11.25
C VAL A 77 -9.43 10.96 -11.81
N ILE A 78 -9.99 10.12 -10.95
CA ILE A 78 -10.14 8.68 -11.07
C ILE A 78 -11.37 8.34 -11.91
N THR A 79 -11.18 7.66 -13.04
CA THR A 79 -12.27 7.17 -13.90
C THR A 79 -12.76 5.81 -13.40
N GLY A 80 -13.93 5.75 -12.77
CA GLY A 80 -14.62 4.48 -12.46
C GLY A 80 -15.27 4.38 -11.07
N LEU A 81 -14.79 5.15 -10.09
CA LEU A 81 -15.49 5.36 -8.82
C LEU A 81 -16.04 6.80 -8.75
N SER A 82 -17.19 6.98 -8.09
CA SER A 82 -17.66 8.34 -7.80
C SER A 82 -16.60 9.06 -6.95
N PRO A 83 -16.23 10.32 -7.27
CA PRO A 83 -15.27 11.09 -6.47
C PRO A 83 -15.62 11.11 -4.98
N GLN A 84 -16.90 11.14 -4.66
CA GLN A 84 -17.42 11.12 -3.30
C GLN A 84 -17.10 9.82 -2.54
N ALA A 85 -17.19 8.66 -3.19
CA ALA A 85 -16.83 7.38 -2.57
C ALA A 85 -15.32 7.28 -2.31
N LEU A 86 -14.50 7.85 -3.19
CA LEU A 86 -13.05 7.90 -3.00
C LEU A 86 -12.69 8.80 -1.80
N VAL A 87 -13.28 10.00 -1.72
CA VAL A 87 -13.11 10.89 -0.56
C VAL A 87 -13.51 10.20 0.74
N CYS A 88 -14.58 9.40 0.72
CA CYS A 88 -14.96 8.59 1.88
C CYS A 88 -13.90 7.56 2.27
N SER A 89 -13.27 6.91 1.28
CA SER A 89 -12.25 5.87 1.52
C SER A 89 -10.95 6.42 2.11
N VAL A 90 -10.61 7.68 1.84
CA VAL A 90 -9.36 8.34 2.31
C VAL A 90 -9.56 9.30 3.48
N TYR A 91 -10.80 9.43 4.00
CA TYR A 91 -11.10 10.42 5.04
C TYR A 91 -10.68 9.95 6.42
N PHE A 92 -9.47 10.34 6.83
CA PHE A 92 -8.98 10.10 8.17
C PHE A 92 -9.50 11.22 9.12
N PRO A 93 -10.34 10.90 10.13
CA PRO A 93 -10.93 11.91 11.01
C PRO A 93 -9.88 12.81 11.68
N PHE A 94 -10.16 14.11 11.77
CA PHE A 94 -9.29 15.17 12.31
C PHE A 94 -8.00 15.45 11.52
N TYR A 95 -7.48 14.47 10.77
CA TYR A 95 -6.33 14.66 9.89
C TYR A 95 -6.75 15.34 8.56
N CYS A 96 -7.76 14.79 7.89
CA CYS A 96 -8.29 15.36 6.64
C CYS A 96 -9.27 16.53 6.87
N GLY A 97 -9.64 16.78 8.12
CA GLY A 97 -10.61 17.80 8.54
C GLY A 97 -11.60 17.27 9.57
N THR A 98 -12.59 18.11 9.89
CA THR A 98 -13.62 17.81 10.91
C THR A 98 -15.01 17.56 10.32
N ILE A 99 -15.18 17.74 9.00
CA ILE A 99 -16.47 17.54 8.32
C ILE A 99 -16.43 16.17 7.63
N PRO A 100 -17.08 15.14 8.20
CA PRO A 100 -17.08 13.83 7.59
C PRO A 100 -17.77 13.84 6.22
N PRO A 101 -17.22 13.15 5.21
CA PRO A 101 -17.89 13.02 3.93
C PRO A 101 -19.11 12.10 4.10
N THR A 102 -20.16 12.44 3.36
CA THR A 102 -21.36 11.61 3.26
C THR A 102 -21.40 10.96 1.89
N PHE A 103 -21.84 9.72 1.81
CA PHE A 103 -22.13 9.03 0.56
C PHE A 103 -23.47 8.31 0.72
N ARG A 104 -24.39 8.51 -0.22
CA ARG A 104 -25.77 7.94 -0.14
C ARG A 104 -26.46 8.22 1.21
N GLY A 105 -26.28 9.41 1.77
CA GLY A 105 -26.90 9.84 3.03
C GLY A 105 -26.28 9.25 4.31
N LYS A 106 -25.19 8.49 4.22
CA LYS A 106 -24.48 7.95 5.39
C LYS A 106 -23.09 8.57 5.52
N ARG A 107 -22.61 8.71 6.75
CA ARG A 107 -21.24 9.19 7.06
C ARG A 107 -20.24 8.05 6.91
N TYR A 108 -19.05 8.37 6.41
CA TYR A 108 -17.98 7.39 6.21
C TYR A 108 -16.67 7.88 6.84
N ILE A 109 -15.82 6.90 7.17
CA ILE A 109 -14.44 7.10 7.60
C ILE A 109 -13.50 6.32 6.69
N ASP A 110 -12.21 6.61 6.80
CA ASP A 110 -11.15 5.97 6.07
C ASP A 110 -11.26 4.44 6.08
N GLY A 111 -10.96 3.84 4.92
CA GLY A 111 -10.98 2.41 4.72
C GLY A 111 -9.97 1.68 5.61
N ALA A 112 -8.80 2.26 5.89
CA ALA A 112 -7.78 1.71 6.77
C ALA A 112 -8.25 1.58 8.23
N LEU A 113 -9.20 2.42 8.66
CA LEU A 113 -9.79 2.36 10.00
C LEU A 113 -11.00 1.43 10.10
N SER A 114 -11.57 1.00 8.97
CA SER A 114 -12.83 0.23 8.95
C SER A 114 -12.64 -1.16 8.38
N ASN A 115 -12.06 -1.27 7.18
CA ASN A 115 -11.71 -2.51 6.51
C ASN A 115 -10.46 -2.26 5.64
N ASN A 116 -9.30 -2.35 6.28
CA ASN A 116 -8.03 -1.97 5.73
C ASN A 116 -7.63 -2.84 4.55
N LEU A 117 -7.88 -4.14 4.61
CA LEU A 117 -7.62 -5.07 3.51
C LEU A 117 -8.93 -5.78 3.12
N PRO A 118 -9.69 -5.21 2.17
CA PRO A 118 -10.97 -5.78 1.76
C PRO A 118 -10.79 -7.19 1.20
N PHE A 119 -11.65 -8.13 1.60
CA PHE A 119 -11.61 -9.53 1.13
C PHE A 119 -10.29 -10.26 1.41
N ALA A 120 -9.61 -9.92 2.51
CA ALA A 120 -8.41 -10.63 2.97
C ALA A 120 -8.61 -12.15 3.11
N ASP A 121 -9.80 -12.60 3.54
CA ASP A 121 -10.10 -14.02 3.76
C ASP A 121 -10.44 -14.79 2.47
N SER A 122 -10.51 -14.12 1.32
CA SER A 122 -10.88 -14.77 0.07
C SER A 122 -9.68 -15.54 -0.50
N PRO A 123 -9.75 -16.87 -0.68
CA PRO A 123 -8.62 -17.67 -1.18
C PRO A 123 -8.26 -17.37 -2.64
N SER A 124 -9.14 -16.65 -3.35
CA SER A 124 -8.93 -16.17 -4.72
C SER A 124 -8.40 -14.73 -4.79
N ALA A 125 -8.14 -14.07 -3.66
CA ALA A 125 -7.61 -12.70 -3.64
C ALA A 125 -6.11 -12.72 -3.33
N ILE A 126 -5.31 -12.11 -4.21
CA ILE A 126 -3.91 -11.79 -3.93
C ILE A 126 -3.89 -10.53 -3.08
N THR A 127 -3.31 -10.63 -1.89
CA THR A 127 -3.30 -9.56 -0.89
C THR A 127 -1.98 -8.79 -0.87
N VAL A 128 -2.04 -7.46 -0.81
CA VAL A 128 -0.87 -6.58 -0.83
C VAL A 128 -0.92 -5.62 0.34
N SER A 129 0.15 -5.57 1.14
CA SER A 129 0.28 -4.67 2.30
C SER A 129 1.71 -4.16 2.47
N PRO A 130 1.92 -2.86 2.74
CA PRO A 130 3.23 -2.33 3.07
C PRO A 130 3.65 -2.60 4.53
N PHE A 131 2.78 -3.21 5.32
CA PHE A 131 3.07 -3.57 6.71
C PHE A 131 3.57 -5.01 6.79
N HIS A 132 4.50 -5.28 7.70
CA HIS A 132 4.99 -6.64 7.94
C HIS A 132 3.84 -7.53 8.43
N GLY A 133 3.66 -8.69 7.82
CA GLY A 133 2.50 -9.52 8.04
C GLY A 133 2.55 -10.85 7.30
N THR A 134 1.37 -11.46 7.18
CA THR A 134 1.13 -12.77 6.54
C THR A 134 0.42 -12.67 5.20
N VAL A 135 0.24 -11.46 4.68
CA VAL A 135 -0.36 -11.26 3.35
C VAL A 135 0.57 -11.77 2.25
N ASP A 136 0.03 -11.99 1.05
CA ASP A 136 0.80 -12.58 -0.06
C ASP A 136 2.01 -11.74 -0.47
N ILE A 137 1.84 -10.41 -0.53
CA ILE A 137 2.89 -9.45 -0.88
C ILE A 137 3.01 -8.41 0.24
N CYS A 138 4.01 -8.59 1.11
CA CYS A 138 4.42 -7.63 2.12
C CYS A 138 5.91 -7.73 2.45
N PRO A 139 6.47 -6.73 3.14
CA PRO A 139 7.81 -6.84 3.73
C PRO A 139 7.86 -8.01 4.72
N GLN A 140 8.96 -8.77 4.72
CA GLN A 140 9.20 -9.81 5.72
C GLN A 140 10.01 -9.25 6.88
N SER A 141 9.54 -9.43 8.11
CA SER A 141 10.32 -9.06 9.29
C SER A 141 11.37 -10.13 9.58
N CYS A 142 12.56 -9.70 9.98
CA CYS A 142 13.61 -10.59 10.50
C CYS A 142 13.33 -11.06 11.93
N SER A 143 12.34 -10.48 12.61
CA SER A 143 11.97 -10.82 13.98
C SER A 143 11.07 -12.04 14.02
N ALA A 144 11.42 -13.03 14.85
CA ALA A 144 10.58 -14.19 15.17
C ALA A 144 9.41 -13.81 16.10
N SER A 145 8.78 -12.67 15.87
CA SER A 145 7.55 -12.26 16.56
C SER A 145 6.41 -13.12 16.03
N ILE A 146 5.99 -14.11 16.82
CA ILE A 146 4.87 -15.03 16.52
C ILE A 146 3.51 -14.33 16.76
N HIS A 147 3.51 -13.04 17.09
CA HIS A 147 2.31 -12.31 17.49
C HIS A 147 1.80 -11.43 16.35
N GLU A 148 0.72 -11.91 15.71
CA GLU A 148 -0.02 -11.19 14.68
C GLU A 148 -1.27 -10.54 15.26
N LEU A 149 -1.34 -9.21 15.20
CA LEU A 149 -2.54 -8.46 15.50
C LEU A 149 -3.44 -8.41 14.26
N ASN A 150 -4.60 -9.05 14.32
CA ASN A 150 -5.64 -8.83 13.32
C ASN A 150 -6.50 -7.63 13.75
N ALA A 151 -6.36 -6.50 13.05
CA ALA A 151 -7.12 -5.29 13.26
C ALA A 151 -7.60 -4.73 11.92
N PHE A 152 -8.82 -4.19 11.89
CA PHE A 152 -9.42 -3.61 10.67
C PHE A 152 -9.37 -4.55 9.45
N ASN A 153 -9.55 -5.86 9.66
CA ASN A 153 -9.47 -6.88 8.60
C ASN A 153 -8.08 -6.97 7.93
N ALA A 154 -7.01 -6.61 8.63
CA ALA A 154 -5.62 -6.80 8.19
C ALA A 154 -4.79 -7.43 9.31
N SER A 155 -3.95 -8.40 8.95
CA SER A 155 -2.99 -9.02 9.86
C SER A 155 -1.69 -8.21 9.87
N PHE A 156 -1.35 -7.64 11.02
CA PHE A 156 -0.11 -6.92 11.25
C PHE A 156 0.76 -7.69 12.24
N GLN A 157 2.04 -7.85 11.96
CA GLN A 157 2.97 -8.29 12.99
C GLN A 157 3.13 -7.22 14.06
N ILE A 158 3.06 -7.61 15.34
CA ILE A 158 3.37 -6.69 16.43
C ILE A 158 4.88 -6.49 16.43
N SER A 159 5.34 -5.37 15.87
CA SER A 159 6.74 -4.99 15.81
C SER A 159 6.89 -3.47 15.91
N THR A 160 8.03 -3.02 16.44
CA THR A 160 8.40 -1.60 16.47
C THR A 160 8.42 -1.02 15.05
N GLU A 161 8.82 -1.83 14.07
CA GLU A 161 8.82 -1.48 12.65
C GLU A 161 7.41 -1.18 12.13
N ASN A 162 6.41 -2.01 12.45
CA ASN A 162 5.03 -1.74 12.06
C ASN A 162 4.42 -0.54 12.79
N PHE A 163 4.84 -0.27 14.03
CA PHE A 163 4.46 0.97 14.72
C PHE A 163 5.04 2.21 14.02
N PHE A 164 6.32 2.18 13.66
CA PHE A 164 6.96 3.25 12.88
C PHE A 164 6.30 3.43 11.51
N LEU A 165 6.03 2.33 10.79
CA LEU A 165 5.31 2.37 9.51
C LEU A 165 3.90 2.94 9.68
N GLY A 166 3.21 2.64 10.79
CA GLY A 166 1.92 3.25 11.14
C GLY A 166 2.02 4.76 11.29
N ILE A 167 3.04 5.28 11.96
CA ILE A 167 3.26 6.74 12.07
C ILE A 167 3.63 7.35 10.72
N THR A 168 4.54 6.71 9.97
CA THR A 168 4.96 7.12 8.63
C THR A 168 3.81 7.09 7.62
N SER A 169 2.80 6.25 7.83
CA SER A 169 1.60 6.24 6.98
C SER A 169 0.79 7.53 7.06
N LEU A 170 0.84 8.24 8.20
CA LEU A 170 0.07 9.47 8.47
C LEU A 170 0.87 10.75 8.24
N ILE A 171 2.20 10.67 8.22
CA ILE A 171 3.09 11.83 8.10
C ILE A 171 3.93 11.69 6.83
N PRO A 172 3.94 12.71 5.95
CA PRO A 172 4.73 12.65 4.74
C PRO A 172 6.22 12.53 5.08
N CYS A 173 6.82 11.40 4.71
CA CYS A 173 8.26 11.18 4.81
C CYS A 173 9.03 11.85 3.68
N SER A 174 10.35 11.86 3.80
CA SER A 174 11.21 12.38 2.72
C SER A 174 11.00 11.55 1.44
N PRO A 175 11.13 12.18 0.26
CA PRO A 175 10.90 11.49 -1.01
C PRO A 175 11.84 10.29 -1.20
N GLU A 176 13.01 10.31 -0.57
CA GLU A 176 13.97 9.21 -0.60
C GLU A 176 13.44 7.96 0.13
N VAL A 177 12.88 8.12 1.34
CA VAL A 177 12.26 7.01 2.11
C VAL A 177 11.06 6.43 1.36
N MET A 178 10.30 7.32 0.72
CA MET A 178 9.14 6.99 -0.10
C MET A 178 9.54 6.22 -1.37
N ALA A 179 10.66 6.59 -2.00
CA ALA A 179 11.25 5.85 -3.12
C ALA A 179 11.77 4.47 -2.68
N ASP A 180 12.41 4.36 -1.52
CA ASP A 180 12.83 3.07 -0.97
C ASP A 180 11.63 2.15 -0.68
N SER A 181 10.53 2.71 -0.17
CA SER A 181 9.28 1.94 0.01
C SER A 181 8.76 1.39 -1.33
N CYS A 182 8.82 2.19 -2.40
CA CYS A 182 8.47 1.75 -3.76
C CYS A 182 9.41 0.64 -4.26
N ARG A 183 10.72 0.78 -4.08
CA ARG A 183 11.70 -0.26 -4.45
C ARG A 183 11.44 -1.57 -3.68
N GLN A 184 11.15 -1.48 -2.38
CA GLN A 184 10.86 -2.65 -1.56
C GLN A 184 9.60 -3.37 -2.04
N GLY A 185 8.54 -2.63 -2.39
CA GLY A 185 7.32 -3.20 -2.97
C GLY A 185 7.57 -3.95 -4.28
N TYR A 186 8.47 -3.44 -5.12
CA TYR A 186 8.88 -4.15 -6.34
C TYR A 186 9.58 -5.48 -6.03
N LEU A 187 10.51 -5.49 -5.07
CA LEU A 187 11.26 -6.68 -4.66
C LEU A 187 10.36 -7.74 -4.00
N ASP A 188 9.45 -7.33 -3.13
CA ASP A 188 8.51 -8.25 -2.48
C ASP A 188 7.52 -8.87 -3.48
N ALA A 189 7.07 -8.09 -4.47
CA ALA A 189 6.27 -8.61 -5.57
C ALA A 189 7.05 -9.60 -6.43
N LEU A 190 8.31 -9.30 -6.73
CA LEU A 190 9.19 -10.22 -7.47
C LEU A 190 9.39 -11.54 -6.72
N ARG A 191 9.58 -11.46 -5.40
CA ARG A 191 9.68 -12.62 -4.50
C ARG A 191 8.41 -13.47 -4.53
N PHE A 192 7.25 -12.83 -4.48
CA PHE A 192 5.97 -13.52 -4.60
C PHE A 192 5.85 -14.26 -5.94
N LEU A 193 6.21 -13.61 -7.06
CA LEU A 193 6.16 -14.23 -8.38
C LEU A 193 7.12 -15.43 -8.49
N GLU A 194 8.35 -15.29 -7.99
CA GLU A 194 9.34 -16.38 -8.01
C GLU A 194 8.92 -17.56 -7.13
N ARG A 195 8.38 -17.32 -5.92
CA ARG A 195 7.88 -18.38 -5.02
C ARG A 195 6.75 -19.19 -5.65
N ARG A 196 5.97 -18.57 -6.53
CA ARG A 196 4.84 -19.18 -7.24
C ARG A 196 5.22 -19.73 -8.62
N GLY A 197 6.48 -19.60 -9.05
CA GLY A 197 6.94 -20.04 -10.37
C GLY A 197 6.32 -19.25 -11.53
N LEU A 198 5.92 -18.01 -11.28
CA LEU A 198 5.26 -17.13 -12.27
C LEU A 198 6.26 -16.26 -13.06
N THR A 199 7.55 -16.33 -12.71
CA THR A 199 8.64 -15.71 -13.47
C THR A 199 9.34 -16.74 -14.36
N LYS A 200 9.92 -16.27 -15.47
CA LYS A 200 10.72 -17.11 -16.37
C LYS A 200 12.14 -17.36 -15.83
N GLU A 201 12.66 -16.45 -15.01
CA GLU A 201 14.04 -16.47 -14.49
C GLU A 201 14.05 -16.09 -12.99
N PRO A 202 14.91 -16.72 -12.17
CA PRO A 202 15.09 -16.39 -10.76
C PRO A 202 16.04 -15.19 -10.59
N VAL A 203 15.50 -13.98 -10.70
CA VAL A 203 16.25 -12.72 -10.68
C VAL A 203 16.77 -12.42 -9.27
N LEU A 204 16.02 -12.68 -8.21
CA LEU A 204 16.45 -12.37 -6.83
C LEU A 204 17.71 -13.14 -6.43
N TRP A 205 17.84 -14.38 -6.90
CA TRP A 205 19.04 -15.18 -6.66
C TRP A 205 20.30 -14.56 -7.29
N SER A 206 20.18 -14.00 -8.50
CA SER A 206 21.29 -13.32 -9.17
C SER A 206 21.74 -12.04 -8.46
N LEU A 207 20.84 -11.42 -7.67
CA LEU A 207 21.15 -10.24 -6.86
C LEU A 207 21.89 -10.60 -5.56
N VAL A 208 21.57 -11.75 -4.97
CA VAL A 208 22.12 -12.20 -3.68
C VAL A 208 23.37 -13.06 -3.86
N SER A 209 23.54 -13.72 -5.01
CA SER A 209 24.67 -14.63 -5.28
C SER A 209 25.00 -14.71 -6.76
N LYS A 210 26.30 -14.84 -7.09
CA LYS A 210 26.77 -15.02 -8.48
C LYS A 210 26.41 -16.36 -9.13
N GLU A 211 25.71 -17.25 -8.42
CA GLU A 211 25.40 -18.60 -8.91
C GLU A 211 23.98 -19.03 -8.47
N PRO A 212 23.11 -19.47 -9.39
CA PRO A 212 21.79 -19.97 -9.04
C PRO A 212 21.90 -21.33 -8.32
N PRO A 213 20.95 -21.68 -7.44
CA PRO A 213 20.95 -22.98 -6.77
C PRO A 213 20.85 -24.11 -7.80
N ALA A 214 21.63 -25.17 -7.58
CA ALA A 214 21.58 -26.37 -8.41
C ALA A 214 20.15 -26.93 -8.48
N PRO A 215 19.67 -27.38 -9.65
CA PRO A 215 18.38 -28.05 -9.76
C PRO A 215 18.39 -29.25 -8.80
N ALA A 216 17.33 -29.40 -8.02
CA ALA A 216 17.21 -30.47 -7.04
C ALA A 216 17.52 -31.82 -7.69
N ASP A 217 18.57 -32.49 -7.21
CA ASP A 217 19.02 -33.79 -7.70
C ASP A 217 17.87 -34.79 -7.62
N GLY A 218 17.43 -35.25 -8.79
CA GLY A 218 16.60 -36.44 -8.89
C GLY A 218 17.45 -37.66 -8.54
N ALA A 219 17.16 -38.30 -7.40
CA ALA A 219 17.64 -39.64 -7.13
C ALA A 219 16.92 -40.64 -8.07
N PRO A 220 17.62 -41.54 -8.77
CA PRO A 220 17.00 -42.47 -9.70
C PRO A 220 16.54 -43.76 -8.99
N GLY A 221 15.29 -44.16 -9.25
CA GLY A 221 14.89 -45.57 -9.25
C GLY A 221 13.77 -45.96 -8.27
N ALA A 222 12.54 -46.09 -8.79
CA ALA A 222 11.75 -47.34 -8.78
C ALA A 222 10.35 -47.01 -9.31
N ALA A 223 9.90 -47.77 -10.31
CA ALA A 223 8.56 -47.68 -10.87
C ALA A 223 7.49 -47.96 -9.82
N HIS A 224 6.50 -47.08 -9.68
CA HIS A 224 5.14 -47.48 -9.35
C HIS A 224 4.11 -46.46 -9.88
N ASP A 225 3.09 -47.04 -10.48
CA ASP A 225 1.93 -46.49 -11.18
C ASP A 225 0.94 -45.77 -10.24
N GLY A 226 0.19 -44.81 -10.78
CA GLY A 226 -1.04 -44.28 -10.16
C GLY A 226 -1.03 -42.81 -9.69
N GLY A 227 -1.23 -41.89 -10.65
CA GLY A 227 -1.92 -40.59 -10.48
C GLY A 227 -1.67 -39.79 -9.20
N GLN A 228 -0.64 -38.94 -9.19
CA GLN A 228 -0.41 -37.97 -8.12
C GLN A 228 -0.45 -36.54 -8.67
N GLU A 229 -1.34 -35.74 -8.09
CA GLU A 229 -1.65 -34.35 -8.43
C GLU A 229 -0.39 -33.48 -8.56
N ALA A 230 -0.25 -32.81 -9.71
CA ALA A 230 0.72 -31.74 -9.91
C ALA A 230 0.30 -30.49 -9.12
N GLY A 231 0.56 -30.49 -7.81
CA GLY A 231 0.56 -29.27 -7.00
C GLY A 231 1.86 -28.51 -7.24
N LEU A 232 1.79 -27.26 -7.72
CA LEU A 232 2.94 -26.37 -7.82
C LEU A 232 3.62 -26.26 -6.44
N SER A 233 4.84 -26.79 -6.31
CA SER A 233 5.63 -26.71 -5.08
C SER A 233 5.99 -25.25 -4.81
N LEU A 234 5.49 -24.69 -3.71
CA LEU A 234 5.93 -23.39 -3.20
C LEU A 234 7.44 -23.45 -2.96
N ASN A 235 8.19 -22.63 -3.69
CA ASN A 235 9.64 -22.67 -3.63
C ASN A 235 10.12 -21.81 -2.46
N TRP A 236 10.25 -22.41 -1.27
CA TRP A 236 10.65 -21.70 -0.04
C TRP A 236 12.10 -21.18 -0.06
N ALA A 237 12.89 -21.60 -1.06
CA ALA A 237 14.28 -21.21 -1.20
C ALA A 237 14.46 -19.74 -1.64
N VAL A 238 13.44 -19.06 -2.19
CA VAL A 238 13.59 -17.69 -2.72
C VAL A 238 14.02 -16.71 -1.61
N PRO A 239 15.17 -16.02 -1.77
CA PRO A 239 15.73 -15.16 -0.73
C PRO A 239 14.86 -13.93 -0.49
N ASN A 240 14.90 -13.44 0.76
CA ASN A 240 14.36 -12.13 1.09
C ASN A 240 15.42 -11.07 0.80
N VAL A 241 15.12 -10.11 -0.07
CA VAL A 241 16.07 -9.05 -0.49
C VAL A 241 15.54 -7.71 -0.03
N LEU A 242 16.34 -6.98 0.74
CA LEU A 242 16.02 -5.60 1.13
C LEU A 242 16.60 -4.64 0.09
N VAL A 243 15.98 -3.47 -0.04
CA VAL A 243 16.46 -2.41 -0.95
C VAL A 243 17.95 -2.07 -0.70
N LYS A 244 18.38 -2.12 0.56
CA LYS A 244 19.78 -1.84 0.95
C LYS A 244 20.79 -2.84 0.38
N ASP A 245 20.33 -4.04 0.06
CA ASP A 245 21.16 -5.14 -0.44
C ASP A 245 21.21 -5.17 -1.98
N VAL A 246 20.47 -4.27 -2.65
CA VAL A 246 20.46 -4.15 -4.11
C VAL A 246 21.45 -3.08 -4.55
N PRO A 247 22.59 -3.43 -5.15
CA PRO A 247 23.64 -2.47 -5.49
C PRO A 247 23.25 -1.53 -6.63
N ASP A 248 22.40 -1.98 -7.56
CA ASP A 248 21.92 -1.16 -8.68
C ASP A 248 20.50 -1.56 -9.08
N PHE A 249 19.52 -0.77 -8.64
CA PHE A 249 18.11 -1.01 -8.96
C PHE A 249 17.78 -0.67 -10.44
N GLU A 250 18.62 0.11 -11.14
CA GLU A 250 18.39 0.43 -12.56
C GLU A 250 18.43 -0.83 -13.43
N GLN A 251 19.21 -1.84 -13.05
CA GLN A 251 19.28 -3.12 -13.77
C GLN A 251 17.96 -3.90 -13.70
N LEU A 252 17.18 -3.70 -12.63
CA LEU A 252 15.91 -4.39 -12.42
C LEU A 252 14.76 -3.68 -13.10
N SER A 253 14.68 -2.36 -12.94
CA SER A 253 13.69 -1.53 -13.61
C SER A 253 14.24 -0.10 -13.85
N PRO A 254 14.78 0.16 -15.05
CA PRO A 254 15.33 1.48 -15.37
C PRO A 254 14.24 2.55 -15.47
N GLU A 255 13.04 2.18 -15.94
CA GLU A 255 11.90 3.09 -16.02
C GLU A 255 11.43 3.55 -14.64
N LEU A 256 11.32 2.61 -13.68
CA LEU A 256 10.91 2.93 -12.32
C LEU A 256 11.96 3.77 -11.61
N GLU A 257 13.23 3.40 -11.73
CA GLU A 257 14.32 4.12 -11.08
C GLU A 257 14.49 5.53 -11.63
N ALA A 258 14.34 5.73 -12.94
CA ALA A 258 14.35 7.07 -13.53
C ALA A 258 13.19 7.94 -13.00
N ALA A 259 11.99 7.38 -12.88
CA ALA A 259 10.83 8.09 -12.32
C ALA A 259 11.03 8.44 -10.84
N LEU A 260 11.57 7.51 -10.05
CA LEU A 260 11.88 7.75 -8.62
C LEU A 260 12.97 8.79 -8.46
N LYS A 261 14.07 8.71 -9.22
CA LYS A 261 15.13 9.72 -9.20
C LYS A 261 14.58 11.10 -9.55
N LYS A 262 13.77 11.19 -10.62
CA LYS A 262 13.10 12.44 -11.01
C LYS A 262 12.19 12.99 -9.92
N ALA A 263 11.41 12.14 -9.24
CA ALA A 263 10.56 12.55 -8.12
C ALA A 263 11.37 13.02 -6.90
N CYS A 264 12.56 12.47 -6.70
CA CYS A 264 13.50 12.89 -5.65
C CYS A 264 14.31 14.13 -6.01
N MET A 265 14.38 14.53 -7.29
CA MET A 265 15.11 15.73 -7.70
C MET A 265 14.47 16.97 -7.07
N ARG A 266 15.27 17.67 -6.26
CA ARG A 266 14.85 18.92 -5.64
C ARG A 266 15.12 20.08 -6.58
N ASP A 267 14.16 20.99 -6.68
CA ASP A 267 14.38 22.28 -7.36
C ASP A 267 15.59 22.99 -6.70
N PRO A 268 16.68 23.23 -7.44
CA PRO A 268 17.88 23.87 -6.93
C PRO A 268 17.70 25.38 -6.68
N GLY A 269 16.56 25.96 -7.04
CA GLY A 269 16.27 27.38 -6.89
C GLY A 269 16.38 27.86 -5.44
N ALA A 270 17.02 29.02 -5.25
CA ALA A 270 17.14 29.68 -3.94
C ALA A 270 15.77 29.95 -3.29
N TRP A 271 14.76 30.27 -4.10
CA TRP A 271 13.38 30.44 -3.65
C TRP A 271 12.78 29.13 -3.12
N ALA A 272 12.94 28.03 -3.85
CA ALA A 272 12.47 26.73 -3.41
C ALA A 272 13.19 26.26 -2.13
N SER A 273 14.49 26.56 -2.00
CA SER A 273 15.25 26.33 -0.76
C SER A 273 14.70 27.15 0.41
N PHE A 274 14.41 28.43 0.19
CA PHE A 274 13.80 29.31 1.20
C PHE A 274 12.41 28.82 1.61
N CYS A 275 11.50 28.53 0.69
CA CYS A 275 10.16 28.04 0.99
C CYS A 275 10.16 26.74 1.82
N ARG A 276 11.20 25.91 1.68
CA ARG A 276 11.39 24.67 2.46
C ARG A 276 12.06 24.89 3.82
N SER A 277 12.68 26.04 4.05
CA SER A 277 13.23 26.40 5.37
C SER A 277 12.11 26.68 6.38
N GLY A 278 12.40 26.54 7.68
CA GLY A 278 11.42 26.84 8.75
C GLY A 278 10.77 28.23 8.60
N PRO A 279 11.53 29.31 8.34
CA PRO A 279 10.96 30.64 8.07
C PRO A 279 10.07 30.69 6.83
N GLY A 280 10.45 30.01 5.74
CA GLY A 280 9.64 29.95 4.52
C GLY A 280 8.35 29.17 4.69
N GLN A 281 8.37 28.07 5.44
CA GLN A 281 7.17 27.31 5.82
C GLN A 281 6.24 28.18 6.68
N ALA A 282 6.78 28.85 7.70
CA ALA A 282 6.01 29.76 8.55
C ALA A 282 5.36 30.89 7.72
N LEU A 283 6.12 31.51 6.81
CA LEU A 283 5.61 32.53 5.89
C LEU A 283 4.54 31.96 4.95
N THR A 284 4.72 30.74 4.45
CA THR A 284 3.74 30.07 3.58
C THR A 284 2.42 29.81 4.32
N TYR A 285 2.47 29.36 5.57
CA TYR A 285 1.27 29.17 6.39
C TYR A 285 0.61 30.51 6.77
N LEU A 286 1.39 31.55 7.05
CA LEU A 286 0.89 32.89 7.35
C LEU A 286 0.16 33.49 6.13
N LEU A 287 0.73 33.31 4.94
CA LEU A 287 0.18 33.83 3.69
C LEU A 287 -0.90 32.92 3.08
N LEU A 288 -1.12 31.72 3.63
CA LEU A 288 -2.10 30.75 3.14
C LEU A 288 -3.50 31.37 2.94
N PRO A 289 -4.05 32.19 3.86
CA PRO A 289 -5.35 32.83 3.65
C PRO A 289 -5.37 33.82 2.46
N CYS A 290 -4.21 34.38 2.11
CA CYS A 290 -4.05 35.37 1.03
C CYS A 290 -3.70 34.74 -0.32
N THR A 291 -3.14 33.52 -0.33
CA THR A 291 -2.77 32.80 -1.55
C THR A 291 -3.83 31.79 -1.99
N LEU A 292 -4.77 31.44 -1.12
CA LEU A 292 -5.88 30.55 -1.48
C LEU A 292 -6.80 31.24 -2.49
N PRO A 293 -7.16 30.55 -3.60
CA PRO A 293 -8.13 31.08 -4.56
C PRO A 293 -9.43 31.45 -3.84
N PHE A 294 -10.00 32.60 -4.19
CA PHE A 294 -11.26 33.08 -3.60
C PHE A 294 -12.35 32.01 -3.64
N GLU A 295 -12.42 31.23 -4.73
CA GLU A 295 -13.35 30.10 -4.88
C GLU A 295 -13.19 29.07 -3.76
N TYR A 296 -11.95 28.69 -3.43
CA TYR A 296 -11.68 27.72 -2.37
C TYR A 296 -12.15 28.22 -1.01
N VAL A 297 -11.85 29.48 -0.70
CA VAL A 297 -12.31 30.12 0.55
C VAL A 297 -13.82 30.11 0.59
N TYR A 298 -14.49 30.58 -0.47
CA TYR A 298 -15.95 30.61 -0.58
C TYR A 298 -16.59 29.22 -0.39
N PHE A 299 -16.13 28.19 -1.11
CA PHE A 299 -16.68 26.83 -0.98
C PHE A 299 -16.41 26.23 0.40
N ARG A 300 -15.24 26.45 0.98
CA ARG A 300 -14.91 25.97 2.34
C ARG A 300 -15.76 26.67 3.40
N SER A 301 -15.92 27.99 3.32
CA SER A 301 -16.77 28.78 4.22
C SER A 301 -18.23 28.33 4.14
N ARG A 302 -18.76 28.18 2.93
CA ARG A 302 -20.14 27.70 2.73
C ARG A 302 -20.35 26.30 3.29
N ARG A 303 -19.37 25.40 3.11
CA ARG A 303 -19.42 24.04 3.66
C ARG A 303 -19.37 24.04 5.19
N LEU A 304 -18.55 24.91 5.80
CA LEU A 304 -18.52 25.10 7.26
C LEU A 304 -19.86 25.60 7.79
N VAL A 305 -20.46 26.60 7.14
CA VAL A 305 -21.77 27.13 7.55
C VAL A 305 -22.87 26.08 7.44
N ALA A 306 -22.87 25.30 6.36
CA ALA A 306 -23.81 24.20 6.18
C ALA A 306 -23.62 23.07 7.23
N TRP A 307 -22.41 22.90 7.75
CA TRP A 307 -22.06 21.88 8.74
C TRP A 307 -22.30 22.30 10.20
N LEU A 308 -22.40 23.60 10.50
CA LEU A 308 -22.62 24.12 11.85
C LEU A 308 -23.73 23.41 12.65
N PRO A 309 -24.91 23.11 12.06
CA PRO A 309 -25.98 22.42 12.79
C PRO A 309 -25.60 21.01 13.27
N ASP A 310 -24.77 20.30 12.50
CA ASP A 310 -24.37 18.92 12.76
C ASP A 310 -23.02 18.82 13.50
N VAL A 311 -22.37 19.95 13.79
CA VAL A 311 -20.98 20.03 14.28
C VAL A 311 -20.75 19.17 15.52
N LEU A 312 -21.61 19.29 16.52
CA LEU A 312 -21.46 18.58 17.80
C LEU A 312 -21.72 17.08 17.61
N ALA A 313 -22.73 16.73 16.82
CA ALA A 313 -23.07 15.34 16.54
C ALA A 313 -21.93 14.63 15.79
N ASP A 314 -21.31 15.30 14.82
CA ASP A 314 -20.19 14.76 14.04
C ASP A 314 -18.92 14.63 14.87
N LEU A 315 -18.59 15.64 15.70
CA LEU A 315 -17.43 15.57 16.60
C LEU A 315 -17.58 14.44 17.61
N TRP A 316 -18.76 14.29 18.23
CA TRP A 316 -19.04 13.18 19.15
C TRP A 316 -18.99 11.82 18.46
N TRP A 317 -19.54 11.72 17.25
CA TRP A 317 -19.48 10.49 16.46
C TRP A 317 -18.04 10.10 16.10
N MET A 318 -17.22 11.05 15.63
CA MET A 318 -15.80 10.79 15.32
C MET A 318 -15.00 10.42 16.57
N GLN A 319 -15.24 11.08 17.70
CA GLN A 319 -14.59 10.74 18.96
C GLN A 319 -15.02 9.34 19.46
N GLY A 320 -16.31 9.03 19.36
CA GLY A 320 -16.84 7.70 19.69
C GLY A 320 -16.20 6.61 18.85
N LEU A 321 -16.10 6.82 17.53
CA LEU A 321 -15.41 5.92 16.62
C LEU A 321 -13.95 5.70 17.01
N LEU A 322 -13.17 6.77 17.16
CA LEU A 322 -11.75 6.66 17.53
C LEU A 322 -11.56 5.95 18.87
N ARG A 323 -12.46 6.21 19.84
CA ARG A 323 -12.44 5.52 21.14
C ARG A 323 -12.74 4.03 21.00
N SER A 324 -13.75 3.65 20.20
CA SER A 324 -14.06 2.25 19.92
C SER A 324 -12.91 1.54 19.22
N LEU A 325 -12.29 2.16 18.22
CA LEU A 325 -11.13 1.62 17.51
C LEU A 325 -9.94 1.42 18.47
N ALA A 326 -9.66 2.41 19.31
CA ALA A 326 -8.60 2.31 20.31
C ALA A 326 -8.87 1.19 21.34
N LEU A 327 -10.12 1.03 21.78
CA LEU A 327 -10.53 -0.05 22.68
C LEU A 327 -10.44 -1.43 22.02
N GLU A 328 -10.79 -1.55 20.75
CA GLU A 328 -10.67 -2.80 19.99
C GLU A 328 -9.20 -3.22 19.85
N VAL A 329 -8.33 -2.30 19.43
CA VAL A 329 -6.88 -2.54 19.37
C VAL A 329 -6.34 -2.91 20.75
N TYR A 330 -6.74 -2.17 21.80
CA TYR A 330 -6.33 -2.45 23.17
C TYR A 330 -6.79 -3.84 23.65
N SER A 331 -8.06 -4.20 23.44
CA SER A 331 -8.61 -5.51 23.83
C SER A 331 -7.88 -6.64 23.12
N ARG A 332 -7.69 -6.53 21.80
CA ARG A 332 -6.99 -7.55 21.01
C ARG A 332 -5.54 -7.72 21.44
N THR A 333 -4.85 -6.60 21.70
CA THR A 333 -3.47 -6.61 22.19
C THR A 333 -3.41 -7.23 23.59
N LYS A 334 -4.36 -6.87 24.47
CA LYS A 334 -4.45 -7.41 25.83
C LYS A 334 -4.76 -8.92 25.83
N ASP A 335 -5.71 -9.38 25.03
CA ASP A 335 -6.08 -10.80 24.94
C ASP A 335 -4.90 -11.64 24.44
N GLN A 336 -4.13 -11.12 23.49
CA GLN A 336 -2.90 -11.77 23.02
C GLN A 336 -1.80 -11.78 24.09
N LEU A 337 -1.60 -10.69 24.82
CA LEU A 337 -0.63 -10.62 25.91
C LEU A 337 -1.02 -11.51 27.11
N LEU A 338 -2.31 -11.64 27.40
CA LEU A 338 -2.81 -12.49 28.49
C LEU A 338 -2.87 -13.97 28.12
N GLY A 339 -3.08 -14.31 26.83
CA GLY A 339 -2.98 -15.69 26.34
C GLY A 339 -1.54 -16.23 26.29
N LEU A 340 -0.55 -15.41 26.63
CA LEU A 340 0.87 -15.76 26.71
C LEU A 340 1.36 -16.05 28.13
N VAL A 341 0.49 -15.93 29.15
CA VAL A 341 0.80 -16.18 30.57
C VAL A 341 0.32 -17.56 31.00
#